data_AF-A0A7Z2REM1-F1
#
_entry.id   AF-A0A7Z2REM1-F1
#
_cell.length_a   1.000
_cell.length_b   1.000
_cell.length_c   1.000
_cell.angle_alpha   90.00
_cell.angle_beta   90.00
_cell.angle_gamma   90.00
#
_symmetry.space_group_name_H-M   'P 1'
#
loop_
_entity.id
_entity.type
_entity.pdbx_description
1 polymer ?
#
loop_
_entity_poly.entity_id
_entity_poly.type
_entity_poly.pdbx_seq_one_letter_code
_entity_poly.pdbx_strand_id
1 'polypeptide(L)'
;MQAMMRLTLAGAALLSSTAWAAEAPIQPKVMLITMFAPEAQNWIDRLELKQEIRVPGLSAEYPSIRCNTQQVCLLTTGMGQTNAAASTLALALSPKFDLRKSYFLIAGIAGISPKHGTIGTAAWAHYLVEFGTQWEIDSRDAPSSWPTGYLGINTKGPNEKPPLDYKTEVFELNPKLQAKAFALSHKVELSESKESAAWRLKYPAAPANQPPVVTRCDTLAGNTWFSGTRLSERAEVWTKLLTDNKGEYCTTQQEDNSTYEALLRASREGLVDVQRLAVVRAGSDFDRPEPGGSEVDNLLKYADQGGFVPALENLYRAGNPLVQNILKHWSAWENGVPQS
;
A
#
# COMPACT_ATOMS: atom_id res chain seq x y z
N MET A 1 -18.95 -77.58 38.06
CA MET A 1 -17.96 -76.92 37.19
C MET A 1 -18.63 -76.62 35.85
N GLN A 2 -19.10 -75.39 35.66
CA GLN A 2 -19.66 -74.90 34.39
C GLN A 2 -18.57 -74.14 33.64
N ALA A 3 -18.31 -74.53 32.39
CA ALA A 3 -17.39 -73.83 31.50
C ALA A 3 -18.18 -72.87 30.60
N MET A 4 -17.97 -71.56 30.76
CA MET A 4 -18.45 -70.53 29.84
C MET A 4 -17.39 -70.31 28.75
N MET A 5 -17.73 -70.64 27.51
CA MET A 5 -16.95 -70.31 26.32
C MET A 5 -17.35 -68.90 25.84
N ARG A 6 -16.42 -67.93 25.95
CA ARG A 6 -16.61 -66.58 25.41
C ARG A 6 -16.11 -66.54 23.96
N LEU A 7 -17.02 -66.36 23.01
CA LEU A 7 -16.71 -66.06 21.62
C LEU A 7 -16.47 -64.55 21.47
N THR A 8 -15.24 -64.14 21.16
CA THR A 8 -14.91 -62.75 20.81
C THR A 8 -15.00 -62.58 19.29
N LEU A 9 -16.03 -61.88 18.81
CA LEU A 9 -16.07 -61.35 17.44
C LEU A 9 -15.18 -60.10 17.36
N ALA A 10 -14.08 -60.17 16.63
CA ALA A 10 -13.32 -59.00 16.22
C ALA A 10 -13.93 -58.43 14.93
N GLY A 11 -14.72 -57.36 15.06
CA GLY A 11 -15.20 -56.58 13.92
C GLY A 11 -14.11 -55.65 13.41
N ALA A 12 -13.58 -55.92 12.22
CA ALA A 12 -12.67 -55.02 11.52
C ALA A 12 -13.46 -53.81 10.98
N ALA A 13 -13.34 -52.65 11.64
CA ALA A 13 -13.85 -51.39 11.11
C ALA A 13 -12.93 -50.91 9.97
N LEU A 14 -13.39 -51.05 8.73
CA LEU A 14 -12.78 -50.42 7.56
C LEU A 14 -12.99 -48.91 7.66
N LEU A 15 -12.01 -48.21 8.22
CA LEU A 15 -11.90 -46.75 8.15
C LEU A 15 -11.69 -46.37 6.68
N SER A 16 -12.79 -46.04 6.00
CA SER A 16 -12.76 -45.42 4.68
C SER A 16 -12.25 -43.99 4.86
N SER A 17 -10.94 -43.80 4.73
CA SER A 17 -10.32 -42.48 4.64
C SER A 17 -10.79 -41.82 3.34
N THR A 18 -11.86 -41.03 3.42
CA THR A 18 -12.19 -40.05 2.38
C THR A 18 -11.06 -39.03 2.38
N ALA A 19 -10.06 -39.25 1.54
CA ALA A 19 -9.09 -38.20 1.21
C ALA A 19 -9.92 -37.04 0.63
N TRP A 20 -10.10 -35.98 1.41
CA TRP A 20 -10.59 -34.73 0.86
C TRP A 20 -9.58 -34.32 -0.20
N ALA A 21 -10.00 -34.33 -1.46
CA ALA A 21 -9.25 -33.71 -2.53
C ALA A 21 -9.08 -32.24 -2.13
N ALA A 22 -7.89 -31.87 -1.67
CA ALA A 22 -7.56 -30.49 -1.42
C ALA A 22 -7.68 -29.76 -2.75
N GLU A 23 -8.63 -28.83 -2.85
CA GLU A 23 -8.80 -28.00 -4.03
C GLU A 23 -7.47 -27.29 -4.31
N ALA A 24 -7.05 -27.27 -5.58
CA ALA A 24 -5.77 -26.66 -5.94
C ALA A 24 -5.73 -25.20 -5.48
N PRO A 25 -4.62 -24.72 -4.88
CA PRO A 25 -4.52 -23.34 -4.44
C PRO A 25 -4.74 -22.36 -5.59
N ILE A 26 -5.42 -21.25 -5.31
CA ILE A 26 -5.64 -20.16 -6.27
C ILE A 26 -4.29 -19.50 -6.57
N GLN A 27 -3.96 -19.36 -7.85
CA GLN A 27 -2.70 -18.77 -8.32
C GLN A 27 -2.99 -17.44 -9.02
N PRO A 28 -3.16 -16.33 -8.27
CA PRO A 28 -3.37 -15.03 -8.90
C PRO A 28 -2.09 -14.58 -9.59
N LYS A 29 -2.21 -14.08 -10.83
CA LYS A 29 -1.13 -13.36 -11.51
C LYS A 29 -0.90 -12.01 -10.86
N VAL A 30 -2.00 -11.36 -10.45
CA VAL A 30 -1.98 -10.04 -9.79
C VAL A 30 -2.84 -10.10 -8.52
N MET A 31 -2.25 -9.65 -7.41
CA MET A 31 -2.91 -9.38 -6.15
C MET A 31 -2.94 -7.87 -5.91
N LEU A 32 -4.13 -7.28 -6.06
CA LEU A 32 -4.39 -5.89 -5.69
C LEU A 32 -4.50 -5.78 -4.17
N ILE A 33 -3.95 -4.72 -3.60
CA ILE A 33 -4.06 -4.40 -2.19
C ILE A 33 -4.61 -2.97 -2.08
N THR A 34 -5.78 -2.85 -1.45
CA THR A 34 -6.46 -1.59 -1.15
C THR A 34 -6.78 -1.56 0.34
N MET A 35 -7.09 -0.40 0.92
CA MET A 35 -7.20 -0.28 2.38
C MET A 35 -8.64 -0.24 2.86
N PHE A 36 -9.57 0.30 2.08
CA PHE A 36 -10.98 0.38 2.44
C PHE A 36 -11.90 0.30 1.21
N ALA A 37 -13.21 0.13 1.44
CA ALA A 37 -14.17 -0.17 0.38
C ALA A 37 -14.13 0.80 -0.83
N PRO A 38 -14.16 2.14 -0.67
CA PRO A 38 -14.01 3.09 -1.78
C PRO A 38 -12.79 2.88 -2.67
N GLU A 39 -11.61 2.58 -2.12
CA GLU A 39 -10.42 2.26 -2.91
C GLU A 39 -10.59 0.96 -3.69
N ALA A 40 -11.20 -0.05 -3.07
CA ALA A 40 -11.44 -1.34 -3.70
C ALA A 40 -12.48 -1.27 -4.84
N GLN A 41 -13.49 -0.41 -4.70
CA GLN A 41 -14.73 -0.47 -5.49
C GLN A 41 -14.49 -0.33 -7.00
N ASN A 42 -13.67 0.65 -7.41
CA ASN A 42 -13.36 0.87 -8.82
C ASN A 42 -12.68 -0.36 -9.46
N TRP A 43 -11.85 -1.08 -8.71
CA TRP A 43 -11.20 -2.31 -9.17
C TRP A 43 -12.19 -3.47 -9.23
N ILE A 44 -12.99 -3.64 -8.17
CA ILE A 44 -14.01 -4.71 -8.06
C ILE A 44 -14.97 -4.65 -9.24
N ASP A 45 -15.52 -3.46 -9.53
CA ASP A 45 -16.54 -3.30 -10.57
C ASP A 45 -15.95 -3.48 -11.97
N ARG A 46 -14.82 -2.83 -12.26
CA ARG A 46 -14.24 -2.84 -13.61
C ARG A 46 -13.51 -4.12 -13.97
N LEU A 47 -12.99 -4.85 -12.98
CA LEU A 47 -12.35 -6.15 -13.19
C LEU A 47 -13.28 -7.32 -12.89
N GLU A 48 -14.53 -7.05 -12.52
CA GLU A 48 -15.55 -8.03 -12.18
C GLU A 48 -15.07 -9.06 -11.14
N LEU A 49 -14.52 -8.58 -10.01
CA LEU A 49 -14.01 -9.42 -8.92
C LEU A 49 -15.16 -10.02 -8.10
N LYS A 50 -15.91 -10.94 -8.72
CA LYS A 50 -17.18 -11.50 -8.23
C LYS A 50 -17.01 -12.71 -7.31
N GLN A 51 -15.86 -13.36 -7.30
CA GLN A 51 -15.61 -14.54 -6.47
C GLN A 51 -15.10 -14.11 -5.10
N GLU A 52 -15.74 -14.56 -4.03
CA GLU A 52 -15.31 -14.27 -2.66
C GLU A 52 -14.71 -15.50 -1.99
N ILE A 53 -13.50 -15.34 -1.46
CA ILE A 53 -12.78 -16.39 -0.74
C ILE A 53 -12.53 -15.91 0.68
N ARG A 54 -13.26 -16.49 1.63
CA ARG A 54 -13.03 -16.26 3.05
C ARG A 54 -11.63 -16.74 3.44
N VAL A 55 -10.86 -15.86 4.09
CA VAL A 55 -9.54 -16.19 4.65
C VAL A 55 -9.52 -15.90 6.15
N PRO A 56 -9.24 -16.89 7.02
CA PRO A 56 -9.06 -16.66 8.45
C PRO A 56 -7.96 -15.63 8.73
N GLY A 57 -8.18 -14.75 9.71
CA GLY A 57 -7.23 -13.70 10.10
C GLY A 57 -7.39 -12.36 9.38
N LEU A 58 -8.16 -12.31 8.28
CA LEU A 58 -8.55 -11.02 7.68
C LEU A 58 -9.48 -10.22 8.61
N SER A 59 -9.47 -8.90 8.41
CA SER A 59 -10.39 -7.95 9.08
C SER A 59 -11.84 -8.45 9.08
N ALA A 60 -12.53 -8.22 10.20
CA ALA A 60 -13.95 -8.57 10.31
C ALA A 60 -14.82 -7.77 9.32
N GLU A 61 -14.41 -6.56 8.97
CA GLU A 61 -15.08 -5.71 7.97
C GLU A 61 -14.81 -6.19 6.54
N TYR A 62 -13.62 -6.75 6.30
CA TYR A 62 -13.18 -7.23 4.98
C TYR A 62 -12.72 -8.71 5.06
N PRO A 63 -13.64 -9.65 5.33
CA PRO A 63 -13.28 -11.03 5.67
C PRO A 63 -12.89 -11.90 4.46
N SER A 64 -12.99 -11.39 3.24
CA SER A 64 -12.86 -12.16 2.01
C SER A 64 -11.91 -11.49 1.02
N ILE A 65 -11.12 -12.32 0.33
CA ILE A 65 -10.39 -11.92 -0.88
C ILE A 65 -11.37 -11.99 -2.06
N ARG A 66 -11.35 -10.99 -2.93
CA ARG A 66 -12.20 -10.94 -4.12
C ARG A 66 -11.40 -11.25 -5.38
N CYS A 67 -11.83 -12.21 -6.19
CA CYS A 67 -11.12 -12.65 -7.39
C CYS A 67 -12.01 -12.70 -8.63
N ASN A 68 -11.37 -12.75 -9.80
CA ASN A 68 -12.01 -13.04 -11.08
C ASN A 68 -11.37 -14.25 -11.79
N THR A 69 -11.96 -14.64 -12.92
CA THR A 69 -11.48 -15.76 -13.74
C THR A 69 -10.19 -15.46 -14.51
N GLN A 70 -9.73 -14.21 -14.54
CA GLN A 70 -8.47 -13.80 -15.19
C GLN A 70 -7.27 -13.88 -14.24
N GLN A 71 -7.43 -14.51 -13.07
CA GLN A 71 -6.39 -14.62 -12.04
C GLN A 71 -5.95 -13.26 -11.46
N VAL A 72 -6.89 -12.32 -11.36
CA VAL A 72 -6.73 -11.13 -10.52
C VAL A 72 -7.50 -11.33 -9.23
N CYS A 73 -6.84 -11.06 -8.11
CA CYS A 73 -7.46 -11.02 -6.80
C CYS A 73 -7.23 -9.66 -6.14
N LEU A 74 -8.05 -9.32 -5.14
CA LEU A 74 -7.98 -8.10 -4.37
C LEU A 74 -8.16 -8.40 -2.88
N LEU A 75 -7.23 -7.87 -2.09
CA LEU A 75 -7.29 -7.77 -0.64
C LEU A 75 -7.69 -6.34 -0.26
N THR A 76 -8.72 -6.20 0.58
CA THR A 76 -8.98 -4.96 1.32
C THR A 76 -8.45 -5.13 2.75
N THR A 77 -7.43 -4.36 3.14
CA THR A 77 -6.73 -4.62 4.42
C THR A 77 -7.49 -4.15 5.65
N GLY A 78 -8.28 -3.08 5.51
CA GLY A 78 -8.63 -2.17 6.61
C GLY A 78 -7.56 -1.07 6.74
N MET A 79 -7.99 0.13 7.16
CA MET A 79 -7.09 1.30 7.31
C MET A 79 -6.14 1.16 8.49
N GLY A 80 -4.97 1.78 8.36
CA GLY A 80 -3.92 1.82 9.39
C GLY A 80 -3.01 0.59 9.42
N GLN A 81 -1.82 0.78 10.00
CA GLN A 81 -0.72 -0.19 9.95
C GLN A 81 -1.07 -1.56 10.51
N THR A 82 -1.78 -1.61 11.64
CA THR A 82 -2.15 -2.87 12.29
C THR A 82 -3.01 -3.75 11.38
N ASN A 83 -4.02 -3.16 10.75
CA ASN A 83 -4.90 -3.87 9.81
C ASN A 83 -4.13 -4.28 8.54
N ALA A 84 -3.31 -3.38 8.00
CA ALA A 84 -2.44 -3.64 6.86
C ALA A 84 -1.51 -4.84 7.07
N ALA A 85 -0.78 -4.87 8.18
CA ALA A 85 0.12 -5.97 8.52
C ALA A 85 -0.63 -7.28 8.75
N ALA A 86 -1.69 -7.26 9.58
CA ALA A 86 -2.42 -8.47 9.95
C ALA A 86 -3.13 -9.12 8.75
N SER A 87 -3.86 -8.33 7.97
CA SER A 87 -4.61 -8.82 6.81
C SER A 87 -3.67 -9.33 5.70
N THR A 88 -2.57 -8.61 5.43
CA THR A 88 -1.59 -9.02 4.42
C THR A 88 -0.89 -10.33 4.80
N LEU A 89 -0.49 -10.47 6.07
CA LEU A 89 0.13 -11.71 6.54
C LEU A 89 -0.86 -12.88 6.55
N ALA A 90 -2.12 -12.65 6.93
CA ALA A 90 -3.17 -13.67 6.89
C ALA A 90 -3.41 -14.19 5.46
N LEU A 91 -3.41 -13.31 4.46
CA LEU A 91 -3.41 -13.71 3.05
C LEU A 91 -2.16 -14.53 2.70
N ALA A 92 -0.98 -13.99 3.00
CA ALA A 92 0.30 -14.58 2.57
C ALA A 92 0.57 -15.97 3.17
N LEU A 93 0.05 -16.25 4.37
CA LEU A 93 0.16 -17.54 5.04
C LEU A 93 -0.99 -18.51 4.69
N SER A 94 -2.00 -18.07 3.93
CA SER A 94 -3.17 -18.90 3.65
C SER A 94 -2.83 -20.02 2.66
N PRO A 95 -3.12 -21.30 2.98
CA PRO A 95 -2.91 -22.39 2.04
C PRO A 95 -3.89 -22.37 0.86
N LYS A 96 -4.88 -21.46 0.87
CA LYS A 96 -5.84 -21.27 -0.21
C LYS A 96 -5.21 -20.62 -1.45
N PHE A 97 -4.05 -19.97 -1.30
CA PHE A 97 -3.39 -19.25 -2.37
C PHE A 97 -1.95 -19.73 -2.54
N ASP A 98 -1.52 -19.83 -3.79
CA ASP A 98 -0.11 -19.93 -4.14
C ASP A 98 0.32 -18.61 -4.76
N LEU A 99 1.04 -17.82 -3.97
CA LEU A 99 1.40 -16.44 -4.27
C LEU A 99 2.85 -16.27 -4.73
N ARG A 100 3.58 -17.39 -4.91
CA ARG A 100 5.02 -17.40 -5.17
C ARG A 100 5.42 -16.65 -6.44
N LYS A 101 4.51 -16.55 -7.42
CA LYS A 101 4.72 -15.84 -8.68
C LYS A 101 3.86 -14.58 -8.82
N SER A 102 2.99 -14.30 -7.86
CA SER A 102 2.05 -13.18 -7.95
C SER A 102 2.77 -11.84 -7.94
N TYR A 103 2.27 -10.91 -8.76
CA TYR A 103 2.61 -9.49 -8.62
C TYR A 103 1.65 -8.83 -7.65
N PHE A 104 2.18 -7.97 -6.79
CA PHE A 104 1.39 -7.20 -5.83
C PHE A 104 1.34 -5.75 -6.27
N LEU A 105 0.16 -5.16 -6.22
CA LEU A 105 -0.03 -3.73 -6.47
C LEU A 105 -0.80 -3.12 -5.30
N ILE A 106 -0.12 -2.32 -4.50
CA ILE A 106 -0.81 -1.44 -3.54
C ILE A 106 -1.32 -0.23 -4.32
N ALA A 107 -2.61 0.03 -4.23
CA ALA A 107 -3.27 1.17 -4.87
C ALA A 107 -4.17 1.86 -3.86
N GLY A 108 -3.75 3.03 -3.35
CA GLY A 108 -4.51 3.78 -2.36
C GLY A 108 -4.37 5.28 -2.45
N ILE A 109 -5.30 6.02 -1.88
CA ILE A 109 -5.23 7.47 -1.82
C ILE A 109 -4.18 7.90 -0.79
N ALA A 110 -3.78 9.16 -0.86
CA ALA A 110 -2.79 9.77 0.02
C ALA A 110 -2.93 11.29 0.03
N GLY A 111 -2.40 11.96 1.04
CA GLY A 111 -2.12 13.40 0.95
C GLY A 111 -0.96 13.64 -0.03
N ILE A 112 -1.03 14.66 -0.88
CA ILE A 112 0.02 15.03 -1.85
C ILE A 112 0.75 16.30 -1.44
N SER A 113 2.07 16.29 -1.54
CA SER A 113 2.89 17.50 -1.38
C SER A 113 2.71 18.41 -2.60
N PRO A 114 2.36 19.70 -2.41
CA PRO A 114 2.24 20.65 -3.52
C PRO A 114 3.57 20.91 -4.26
N LYS A 115 4.71 20.52 -3.68
CA LYS A 115 6.02 20.60 -4.33
C LYS A 115 6.22 19.56 -5.44
N HIS A 116 5.47 18.44 -5.39
CA HIS A 116 5.71 17.27 -6.25
C HIS A 116 4.47 16.81 -7.03
N GLY A 117 3.28 17.32 -6.69
CA GLY A 117 2.07 17.05 -7.45
C GLY A 117 0.94 18.01 -7.12
N THR A 118 -0.23 17.67 -7.64
CA THR A 118 -1.52 18.29 -7.37
C THR A 118 -2.56 17.24 -6.96
N ILE A 119 -3.74 17.66 -6.53
CA ILE A 119 -4.88 16.76 -6.26
C ILE A 119 -5.16 15.90 -7.50
N GLY A 120 -5.28 14.59 -7.29
CA GLY A 120 -5.46 13.58 -8.33
C GLY A 120 -4.17 13.05 -8.94
N THR A 121 -2.99 13.62 -8.64
CA THR A 121 -1.69 13.11 -9.10
C THR A 121 -1.51 11.67 -8.63
N ALA A 122 -1.15 10.76 -9.54
CA ALA A 122 -0.84 9.37 -9.20
C ALA A 122 0.69 9.16 -9.23
N ALA A 123 1.27 8.78 -8.10
CA ALA A 123 2.71 8.66 -7.90
C ALA A 123 3.12 7.19 -7.72
N TRP A 124 4.06 6.73 -8.54
CA TRP A 124 4.72 5.42 -8.37
C TRP A 124 5.93 5.55 -7.44
N ALA A 125 5.89 4.85 -6.30
CA ALA A 125 6.95 4.92 -5.29
C ALA A 125 8.18 4.08 -5.62
N HIS A 126 9.37 4.58 -5.25
CA HIS A 126 10.61 3.80 -5.18
C HIS A 126 10.87 3.42 -3.72
N TYR A 127 10.77 4.37 -2.80
CA TYR A 127 10.95 4.18 -1.37
C TYR A 127 9.62 4.24 -0.61
N LEU A 128 9.53 3.40 0.42
CA LEU A 128 8.49 3.45 1.45
C LEU A 128 9.16 3.88 2.75
N VAL A 129 8.77 5.03 3.29
CA VAL A 129 9.41 5.63 4.47
C VAL A 129 8.45 5.67 5.64
N GLU A 130 8.84 5.10 6.78
CA GLU A 130 8.03 5.12 7.99
C GLU A 130 8.29 6.40 8.78
N PHE A 131 7.23 7.10 9.17
CA PHE A 131 7.29 8.37 9.91
C PHE A 131 6.89 8.23 11.39
N GLY A 132 6.09 7.23 11.75
CA GLY A 132 5.72 6.99 13.14
C GLY A 132 6.86 6.36 13.96
N THR A 133 7.78 5.64 13.32
CA THR A 133 8.92 4.98 14.00
C THR A 133 10.05 5.96 14.24
N GLN A 134 9.83 6.86 15.19
CA GLN A 134 10.75 7.92 15.62
C GLN A 134 10.63 8.11 17.14
N TRP A 135 11.59 8.82 17.75
CA TRP A 135 11.35 9.42 19.06
C TRP A 135 10.73 10.80 18.88
N GLU A 136 9.95 11.21 19.87
CA GLU A 136 9.26 12.50 19.87
C GLU A 136 9.35 13.12 21.26
N ILE A 137 9.67 14.41 21.28
CA ILE A 137 9.44 15.31 22.41
C ILE A 137 8.28 16.20 22.00
N ASP A 138 7.36 16.50 22.92
CA ASP A 138 6.29 17.47 22.67
C ASP A 138 6.90 18.76 22.10
N SER A 139 6.35 19.23 20.98
CA SER A 139 6.89 20.40 20.28
C SER A 139 7.01 21.66 21.15
N ARG A 140 6.24 21.76 22.24
CA ARG A 140 6.29 22.88 23.20
C ARG A 140 7.48 22.79 24.15
N ASP A 141 8.00 21.59 24.37
CA ASP A 141 9.13 21.31 25.26
C ASP A 141 10.45 21.06 24.49
N ALA A 142 10.37 20.91 23.16
CA ALA A 142 11.53 20.75 22.31
C ALA A 142 12.51 21.94 22.46
N PRO A 143 13.83 21.70 22.43
CA PRO A 143 14.80 22.80 22.48
C PRO A 143 14.52 23.85 21.41
N SER A 144 14.59 25.13 21.76
CA SER A 144 14.29 26.24 20.82
C SER A 144 15.21 26.29 19.60
N SER A 145 16.37 25.63 19.66
CA SER A 145 17.30 25.46 18.54
C SER A 145 16.95 24.32 17.59
N TRP A 146 15.99 23.46 17.95
CA TRP A 146 15.57 22.33 17.12
C TRP A 146 14.40 22.73 16.22
N PRO A 147 14.41 22.36 14.93
CA PRO A 147 13.30 22.67 14.01
C PRO A 147 12.02 21.87 14.33
N THR A 148 12.12 20.82 15.14
CA THR A 148 11.02 19.91 15.47
C THR A 148 11.33 19.14 16.77
N GLY A 149 10.29 18.54 17.37
CA GLY A 149 10.41 17.57 18.45
C GLY A 149 10.72 16.13 17.99
N TYR A 150 10.65 15.83 16.69
CA TYR A 150 10.93 14.49 16.15
C TYR A 150 12.41 14.24 15.89
N LEU A 151 12.92 13.11 16.37
CA LEU A 151 14.28 12.64 16.15
C LEU A 151 14.32 11.15 15.85
N GLY A 152 15.38 10.70 15.18
CA GLY A 152 15.57 9.28 14.93
C GLY A 152 15.80 8.50 16.23
N ILE A 153 15.35 7.25 16.26
CA ILE A 153 15.62 6.35 17.40
C ILE A 153 17.14 6.28 17.62
N ASN A 154 17.57 6.41 18.87
CA ASN A 154 18.99 6.40 19.29
C ASN A 154 19.86 7.57 18.76
N THR A 155 19.26 8.64 18.24
CA THR A 155 19.98 9.85 17.82
C THR A 155 20.05 10.91 18.94
N LYS A 156 20.88 11.94 18.75
CA LYS A 156 21.03 13.08 19.68
C LYS A 156 20.43 14.39 19.14
N GLY A 157 19.94 14.39 17.91
CA GLY A 157 19.29 15.55 17.31
C GLY A 157 18.46 15.20 16.06
N PRO A 158 17.61 16.13 15.61
CA PRO A 158 16.61 15.88 14.56
C PRO A 158 17.17 15.68 13.15
N ASN A 159 18.45 16.01 12.92
CA ASN A 159 19.10 15.94 11.61
C ASN A 159 20.11 14.77 11.50
N GLU A 160 20.11 13.85 12.46
CA GLU A 160 21.00 12.69 12.48
C GLU A 160 20.30 11.45 11.93
N LYS A 161 20.93 10.74 11.00
CA LYS A 161 20.37 9.47 10.48
C LYS A 161 20.45 8.41 11.59
N PRO A 162 19.33 7.77 11.98
CA PRO A 162 19.37 6.70 12.95
C PRO A 162 20.05 5.44 12.37
N PRO A 163 20.52 4.51 13.21
CA PRO A 163 21.07 3.22 12.78
C PRO A 163 20.05 2.26 12.13
N LEU A 164 18.76 2.63 12.13
CA LEU A 164 17.63 1.84 11.61
C LEU A 164 17.50 0.48 12.30
N ASP A 165 17.47 0.47 13.64
CA ASP A 165 17.50 -0.75 14.44
C ASP A 165 16.20 -1.57 14.34
N TYR A 166 15.06 -0.95 14.02
CA TYR A 166 13.76 -1.63 14.00
C TYR A 166 13.49 -2.35 12.67
N LYS A 167 14.30 -2.06 11.64
CA LYS A 167 14.32 -2.72 10.32
C LYS A 167 13.03 -2.56 9.50
N THR A 168 12.19 -1.60 9.85
CA THR A 168 10.94 -1.24 9.16
C THR A 168 10.86 0.24 8.80
N GLU A 169 11.90 1.01 9.13
CA GLU A 169 11.94 2.47 8.99
C GLU A 169 11.95 2.91 7.53
N VAL A 170 12.56 2.12 6.64
CA VAL A 170 12.63 2.40 5.21
C VAL A 170 12.75 1.11 4.41
N PHE A 171 12.03 1.04 3.29
CA PHE A 171 12.14 -0.03 2.31
C PHE A 171 12.37 0.54 0.91
N GLU A 172 13.19 -0.15 0.13
CA GLU A 172 13.41 0.13 -1.29
C GLU A 172 12.65 -0.90 -2.14
N LEU A 173 11.75 -0.43 -2.99
CA LEU A 173 11.00 -1.23 -3.95
C LEU A 173 11.86 -1.57 -5.18
N ASN A 174 11.42 -2.55 -5.96
CA ASN A 174 12.11 -2.94 -7.19
C ASN A 174 12.06 -1.79 -8.23
N PRO A 175 13.20 -1.14 -8.56
CA PRO A 175 13.20 0.02 -9.43
C PRO A 175 12.81 -0.32 -10.88
N LYS A 176 13.04 -1.58 -11.32
CA LYS A 176 12.63 -2.03 -12.65
C LYS A 176 11.10 -2.12 -12.76
N LEU A 177 10.44 -2.61 -11.71
CA LEU A 177 8.99 -2.72 -11.68
C LEU A 177 8.35 -1.33 -11.66
N GLN A 178 8.84 -0.41 -10.80
CA GLN A 178 8.39 0.97 -10.77
C GLN A 178 8.57 1.65 -12.14
N ALA A 179 9.75 1.52 -12.76
CA ALA A 179 10.01 2.11 -14.07
C ALA A 179 9.07 1.57 -15.16
N LYS A 180 8.79 0.26 -15.17
CA LYS A 180 7.85 -0.36 -16.11
C LYS A 180 6.41 0.12 -15.87
N ALA A 181 5.99 0.18 -14.62
CA ALA A 181 4.67 0.68 -14.24
C ALA A 181 4.45 2.14 -14.68
N PHE A 182 5.44 3.00 -14.44
CA PHE A 182 5.43 4.38 -14.91
C PHE A 182 5.42 4.47 -16.44
N ALA A 183 6.29 3.73 -17.14
CA ALA A 183 6.34 3.76 -18.60
C ALA A 183 4.99 3.39 -19.23
N LEU A 184 4.26 2.42 -18.65
CA LEU A 184 2.94 1.99 -19.09
C LEU A 184 1.82 3.02 -18.83
N SER A 185 2.00 3.92 -17.87
CA SER A 185 0.91 4.76 -17.34
C SER A 185 1.14 6.27 -17.47
N HIS A 186 2.38 6.74 -17.72
CA HIS A 186 2.74 8.17 -17.66
C HIS A 186 1.96 9.10 -18.62
N LYS A 187 1.31 8.53 -19.64
CA LYS A 187 0.50 9.28 -20.62
C LYS A 187 -1.01 9.12 -20.42
N VAL A 188 -1.43 8.40 -19.39
CA VAL A 188 -2.85 8.24 -19.11
C VAL A 188 -3.40 9.58 -18.62
N GLU A 189 -4.53 9.98 -19.18
CA GLU A 189 -5.27 11.16 -18.72
C GLU A 189 -5.90 10.88 -17.36
N LEU A 190 -5.49 11.67 -16.37
CA LEU A 190 -6.04 11.63 -15.03
C LEU A 190 -7.27 12.54 -14.92
N SER A 191 -8.22 12.14 -14.07
CA SER A 191 -9.43 12.88 -13.74
C SER A 191 -9.15 13.95 -12.68
N GLU A 192 -9.86 15.07 -12.77
CA GLU A 192 -10.00 16.06 -11.71
C GLU A 192 -11.49 16.44 -11.57
N SER A 193 -11.90 16.88 -10.38
CA SER A 193 -13.22 17.48 -10.10
C SER A 193 -13.18 18.99 -10.32
N LYS A 194 -14.35 19.64 -10.41
CA LYS A 194 -14.43 21.11 -10.50
C LYS A 194 -13.83 21.77 -9.26
N GLU A 195 -14.07 21.18 -8.10
CA GLU A 195 -13.59 21.63 -6.81
C GLU A 195 -12.06 21.51 -6.74
N SER A 196 -11.49 20.36 -7.12
CA SER A 196 -10.02 20.17 -7.12
C SER A 196 -9.31 21.07 -8.15
N ALA A 197 -9.90 21.26 -9.33
CA ALA A 197 -9.40 22.17 -10.36
C ALA A 197 -9.39 23.62 -9.86
N ALA A 198 -10.42 24.05 -9.13
CA ALA A 198 -10.46 25.36 -8.51
C ALA A 198 -9.49 25.47 -7.32
N TRP A 199 -9.40 24.43 -6.49
CA TRP A 199 -8.57 24.43 -5.29
C TRP A 199 -7.09 24.54 -5.62
N ARG A 200 -6.63 23.77 -6.61
CA ARG A 200 -5.22 23.74 -7.00
C ARG A 200 -4.68 25.10 -7.49
N LEU A 201 -5.55 26.00 -7.95
CA LEU A 201 -5.19 27.36 -8.36
C LEU A 201 -4.87 28.30 -7.19
N LYS A 202 -5.15 27.90 -5.94
CA LYS A 202 -4.71 28.63 -4.75
C LYS A 202 -3.19 28.54 -4.54
N TYR A 203 -2.54 27.55 -5.14
CA TYR A 203 -1.09 27.37 -5.06
C TYR A 203 -0.38 28.20 -6.15
N PRO A 204 0.73 28.88 -5.83
CA PRO A 204 1.31 29.86 -6.74
C PRO A 204 2.11 29.26 -7.91
N ALA A 205 2.53 27.99 -7.81
CA ALA A 205 3.48 27.40 -8.75
C ALA A 205 3.14 25.95 -9.12
N ALA A 206 3.70 25.51 -10.24
CA ALA A 206 3.70 24.11 -10.64
C ALA A 206 4.60 23.29 -9.68
N PRO A 207 4.31 21.98 -9.50
CA PRO A 207 3.24 21.23 -10.16
C PRO A 207 1.85 21.43 -9.54
N ALA A 208 1.73 21.96 -8.33
CA ALA A 208 0.45 22.08 -7.63
C ALA A 208 -0.63 22.78 -8.47
N ASN A 209 -0.31 23.88 -9.14
CA ASN A 209 -1.29 24.64 -9.92
C ASN A 209 -1.59 24.07 -11.34
N GLN A 210 -1.07 22.91 -11.70
CA GLN A 210 -1.28 22.26 -13.00
C GLN A 210 -2.27 21.09 -12.88
N PRO A 211 -2.93 20.64 -13.98
CA PRO A 211 -3.73 19.43 -13.97
C PRO A 211 -2.92 18.19 -13.49
N PRO A 212 -3.57 17.18 -12.89
CA PRO A 212 -2.89 16.00 -12.38
C PRO A 212 -2.23 15.18 -13.50
N VAL A 213 -1.04 14.65 -13.20
CA VAL A 213 -0.30 13.74 -14.07
C VAL A 213 0.13 12.50 -13.29
N VAL A 214 0.51 11.45 -14.02
CA VAL A 214 1.21 10.32 -13.40
C VAL A 214 2.68 10.71 -13.23
N THR A 215 3.25 10.47 -12.05
CA THR A 215 4.63 10.84 -11.70
C THR A 215 5.37 9.70 -10.97
N ARG A 216 6.65 9.93 -10.66
CA ARG A 216 7.48 9.06 -9.80
C ARG A 216 8.03 9.90 -8.66
N CYS A 217 7.74 9.47 -7.45
CA CYS A 217 8.22 10.03 -6.19
C CYS A 217 7.78 9.09 -5.07
N ASP A 218 8.26 9.31 -3.85
CA ASP A 218 8.16 8.36 -2.76
C ASP A 218 7.03 8.67 -1.79
N THR A 219 6.63 7.62 -1.09
CA THR A 219 5.51 7.64 -0.16
C THR A 219 5.99 7.40 1.25
N LEU A 220 5.37 8.10 2.18
CA LEU A 220 5.65 8.02 3.59
C LEU A 220 4.42 7.51 4.34
N ALA A 221 4.65 6.60 5.28
CA ALA A 221 3.62 5.95 6.08
C ALA A 221 3.67 6.44 7.52
N GLY A 222 2.52 6.57 8.18
CA GLY A 222 2.45 6.71 9.64
C GLY A 222 1.04 6.45 10.16
N ASN A 223 0.91 6.01 11.41
CA ASN A 223 -0.42 5.80 12.03
C ASN A 223 -1.14 7.11 12.41
N THR A 224 -0.43 8.24 12.38
CA THR A 224 -1.04 9.56 12.58
C THR A 224 -1.32 10.17 11.21
N TRP A 225 -2.60 10.42 10.93
CA TRP A 225 -2.96 11.28 9.80
C TRP A 225 -2.68 12.73 10.19
N PHE A 226 -1.73 13.36 9.51
CA PHE A 226 -1.30 14.72 9.79
C PHE A 226 -1.51 15.63 8.58
N SER A 227 -1.60 16.92 8.87
CA SER A 227 -1.55 17.98 7.86
C SER A 227 -0.69 19.12 8.39
N GLY A 228 0.03 19.75 7.48
CA GLY A 228 0.49 21.12 7.65
C GLY A 228 1.97 21.35 7.51
N THR A 229 2.34 22.59 7.18
CA THR A 229 3.63 22.94 6.56
C THR A 229 4.85 22.35 7.28
N ARG A 230 4.93 22.48 8.62
CA ARG A 230 6.12 22.08 9.40
C ARG A 230 6.30 20.56 9.50
N LEU A 231 5.21 19.81 9.74
CA LEU A 231 5.28 18.34 9.78
C LEU A 231 5.66 17.78 8.42
N SER A 232 5.15 18.45 7.40
CA SER A 232 5.29 18.08 6.01
C SER A 232 6.70 18.43 5.47
N GLU A 233 7.33 19.51 5.95
CA GLU A 233 8.78 19.78 5.79
C GLU A 233 9.64 18.77 6.55
N ARG A 234 9.24 18.37 7.76
CA ARG A 234 9.94 17.32 8.51
C ARG A 234 9.88 15.96 7.79
N ALA A 235 8.76 15.64 7.15
CA ALA A 235 8.61 14.45 6.32
C ALA A 235 9.57 14.45 5.12
N GLU A 236 9.78 15.61 4.48
CA GLU A 236 10.79 15.79 3.41
C GLU A 236 12.20 15.53 3.93
N VAL A 237 12.58 16.17 5.04
CA VAL A 237 13.91 15.98 5.66
C VAL A 237 14.09 14.54 6.09
N TRP A 238 13.07 13.91 6.68
CA TRP A 238 13.11 12.51 7.12
C TRP A 238 13.39 11.56 5.96
N THR A 239 12.64 11.73 4.87
CA THR A 239 12.73 10.89 3.69
C THR A 239 14.14 10.96 3.11
N LYS A 240 14.70 12.16 2.97
CA LYS A 240 16.08 12.34 2.52
C LYS A 240 17.08 11.68 3.47
N LEU A 241 16.89 11.86 4.78
CA LEU A 241 17.79 11.29 5.78
C LEU A 241 17.81 9.77 5.74
N LEU A 242 16.65 9.11 5.69
CA LEU A 242 16.58 7.66 5.70
C LEU A 242 17.07 7.03 4.40
N THR A 243 16.88 7.71 3.28
CA THR A 243 17.21 7.22 1.93
C THR A 243 18.59 7.66 1.41
N ASP A 244 19.44 8.24 2.26
CA ASP A 244 20.75 8.80 1.86
C ASP A 244 20.63 9.82 0.71
N ASN A 245 19.63 10.70 0.81
CA ASN A 245 19.24 11.74 -0.15
C ASN A 245 18.74 11.24 -1.51
N LYS A 246 18.41 9.95 -1.64
CA LYS A 246 17.91 9.38 -2.90
C LYS A 246 16.40 9.50 -3.07
N GLY A 247 15.67 9.52 -1.96
CA GLY A 247 14.22 9.57 -1.96
C GLY A 247 13.65 10.98 -2.00
N GLU A 248 12.47 11.11 -2.59
CA GLU A 248 11.72 12.35 -2.77
C GLU A 248 10.31 12.20 -2.19
N TYR A 249 10.05 12.78 -1.01
CA TYR A 249 8.74 12.72 -0.38
C TYR A 249 7.68 13.44 -1.22
N CYS A 250 6.63 12.73 -1.63
CA CYS A 250 5.50 13.36 -2.30
C CYS A 250 4.15 12.95 -1.75
N THR A 251 3.98 11.73 -1.26
CA THR A 251 2.68 11.27 -0.72
C THR A 251 2.78 10.81 0.73
N THR A 252 1.70 11.01 1.49
CA THR A 252 1.57 10.56 2.89
C THR A 252 0.32 9.70 3.09
N GLN A 253 0.47 8.57 3.77
CA GLN A 253 -0.54 7.51 3.95
C GLN A 253 -0.23 6.70 5.23
N GLN A 254 -0.94 5.58 5.51
CA GLN A 254 -0.79 4.87 6.79
C GLN A 254 -0.40 3.40 6.71
N GLU A 255 -0.20 2.78 5.55
CA GLU A 255 -0.17 1.31 5.41
C GLU A 255 1.06 0.72 4.71
N ASP A 256 1.72 1.44 3.79
CA ASP A 256 2.64 0.82 2.82
C ASP A 256 3.79 0.04 3.49
N ASN A 257 4.43 0.62 4.52
CA ASN A 257 5.53 -0.04 5.24
C ASN A 257 5.08 -1.32 5.94
N SER A 258 3.85 -1.34 6.50
CA SER A 258 3.31 -2.51 7.19
C SER A 258 2.90 -3.62 6.23
N THR A 259 2.33 -3.26 5.07
CA THR A 259 2.07 -4.21 3.98
C THR A 259 3.38 -4.80 3.44
N TYR A 260 4.40 -3.96 3.21
CA TYR A 260 5.71 -4.42 2.76
C TYR A 260 6.34 -5.40 3.74
N GLU A 261 6.39 -5.06 5.04
CA GLU A 261 6.99 -5.92 6.06
C GLU A 261 6.28 -7.27 6.16
N ALA A 262 4.94 -7.30 6.06
CA ALA A 262 4.19 -8.56 6.04
C ALA A 262 4.54 -9.43 4.82
N LEU A 263 4.64 -8.83 3.63
CA LEU A 263 5.09 -9.53 2.41
C LEU A 263 6.56 -9.95 2.50
N LEU A 264 7.42 -9.14 3.10
CA LEU A 264 8.84 -9.47 3.30
C LEU A 264 9.00 -10.70 4.20
N ARG A 265 8.23 -10.79 5.29
CA ARG A 265 8.21 -11.97 6.17
C ARG A 265 7.79 -13.22 5.39
N ALA A 266 6.71 -13.14 4.64
CA ALA A 266 6.27 -14.26 3.80
C ALA A 266 7.27 -14.61 2.68
N SER A 267 7.99 -13.61 2.17
CA SER A 267 9.01 -13.81 1.13
C SER A 267 10.22 -14.57 1.66
N ARG A 268 10.63 -14.34 2.92
CA ARG A 268 11.69 -15.10 3.58
C ARG A 268 11.36 -16.58 3.73
N GLU A 269 10.07 -16.91 3.83
CA GLU A 269 9.55 -18.29 3.87
C GLU A 269 9.26 -18.86 2.46
N GLY A 270 9.55 -18.12 1.39
CA GLY A 270 9.32 -18.56 0.02
C GLY A 270 7.84 -18.67 -0.38
N LEU A 271 6.94 -17.96 0.31
CA LEU A 271 5.49 -17.95 0.04
C LEU A 271 5.08 -16.87 -0.97
N VAL A 272 5.84 -15.78 -1.03
CA VAL A 272 5.68 -14.66 -1.97
C VAL A 272 7.05 -14.20 -2.48
N ASP A 273 7.07 -13.33 -3.50
CA ASP A 273 8.28 -12.63 -3.94
C ASP A 273 8.07 -11.11 -3.77
N VAL A 274 8.69 -10.53 -2.74
CA VAL A 274 8.54 -9.09 -2.45
C VAL A 274 9.12 -8.19 -3.55
N GLN A 275 10.00 -8.72 -4.43
CA GLN A 275 10.51 -8.00 -5.59
C GLN A 275 9.44 -7.77 -6.68
N ARG A 276 8.24 -8.33 -6.50
CA ARG A 276 7.08 -8.16 -7.38
C ARG A 276 6.03 -7.20 -6.82
N LEU A 277 6.38 -6.40 -5.82
CA LEU A 277 5.53 -5.38 -5.24
C LEU A 277 5.74 -4.03 -5.93
N ALA A 278 4.65 -3.46 -6.45
CA ALA A 278 4.56 -2.09 -6.92
C ALA A 278 3.60 -1.29 -6.02
N VAL A 279 3.84 0.00 -5.88
CA VAL A 279 3.02 0.89 -5.06
C VAL A 279 2.69 2.15 -5.86
N VAL A 280 1.39 2.43 -5.97
CA VAL A 280 0.87 3.69 -6.53
C VAL A 280 -0.03 4.37 -5.51
N ARG A 281 0.22 5.65 -5.25
CA ARG A 281 -0.62 6.50 -4.41
C ARG A 281 -1.21 7.65 -5.20
N ALA A 282 -2.46 8.02 -4.93
CA ALA A 282 -3.13 9.14 -5.60
C ALA A 282 -3.51 10.25 -4.61
N GLY A 283 -3.17 11.50 -4.93
CA GLY A 283 -3.45 12.65 -4.08
C GLY A 283 -4.95 12.93 -3.88
N SER A 284 -5.53 12.63 -2.71
CA SER A 284 -6.93 12.96 -2.38
C SER A 284 -7.11 14.38 -1.82
N ASP A 285 -6.03 14.96 -1.34
CA ASP A 285 -5.95 16.26 -0.66
C ASP A 285 -4.47 16.68 -0.62
N PHE A 286 -4.20 17.97 -0.48
CA PHE A 286 -2.85 18.46 -0.20
C PHE A 286 -2.45 18.24 1.26
N ASP A 287 -1.22 17.79 1.48
CA ASP A 287 -0.67 17.48 2.82
C ASP A 287 -0.39 18.73 3.69
N ARG A 288 -0.57 19.92 3.12
CA ARG A 288 -0.38 21.24 3.74
C ARG A 288 -1.17 22.29 2.93
N PRO A 289 -1.57 23.43 3.51
CA PRO A 289 -2.29 24.47 2.81
C PRO A 289 -1.42 25.22 1.80
N GLU A 290 -2.07 26.03 0.97
CA GLU A 290 -1.42 27.08 0.20
C GLU A 290 -0.67 28.09 1.10
N PRO A 291 0.30 28.86 0.57
CA PRO A 291 1.00 29.87 1.35
C PRO A 291 0.04 30.87 2.03
N GLY A 292 0.13 30.99 3.35
CA GLY A 292 -0.74 31.84 4.16
C GLY A 292 -2.09 31.22 4.53
N GLY A 293 -2.39 30.02 4.06
CA GLY A 293 -3.58 29.25 4.41
C GLY A 293 -3.52 28.68 5.83
N SER A 294 -4.68 28.22 6.31
CA SER A 294 -4.86 27.68 7.67
C SER A 294 -4.52 26.20 7.72
N GLU A 295 -3.52 25.84 8.53
CA GLU A 295 -3.10 24.45 8.76
C GLU A 295 -4.25 23.60 9.35
N VAL A 296 -5.05 24.22 10.23
CA VAL A 296 -6.22 23.59 10.87
C VAL A 296 -7.32 23.34 9.85
N ASP A 297 -7.61 24.31 8.98
CA ASP A 297 -8.62 24.13 7.95
C ASP A 297 -8.17 23.10 6.91
N ASN A 298 -6.89 23.05 6.55
CA ASN A 298 -6.38 22.02 5.64
C ASN A 298 -6.64 20.61 6.18
N LEU A 299 -6.46 20.40 7.50
CA LEU A 299 -6.74 19.12 8.15
C LEU A 299 -8.24 18.83 8.26
N LEU A 300 -9.01 19.77 8.82
CA LEU A 300 -10.40 19.53 9.21
C LEU A 300 -11.39 19.69 8.06
N LYS A 301 -11.01 20.42 7.01
CA LYS A 301 -11.81 20.69 5.81
C LYS A 301 -11.18 20.15 4.54
N TYR A 302 -10.34 19.12 4.66
CA TYR A 302 -9.70 18.42 3.53
C TYR A 302 -10.70 18.02 2.43
N ALA A 303 -11.95 17.70 2.79
CA ALA A 303 -12.99 17.31 1.84
C ALA A 303 -13.39 18.45 0.88
N ASP A 304 -13.25 19.73 1.28
CA ASP A 304 -13.57 20.89 0.44
C ASP A 304 -12.63 20.99 -0.78
N GLN A 305 -11.48 20.29 -0.74
CA GLN A 305 -10.56 20.19 -1.86
C GLN A 305 -11.12 19.34 -3.02
N GLY A 306 -12.14 18.52 -2.76
CA GLY A 306 -12.85 17.73 -3.78
C GLY A 306 -12.00 16.67 -4.48
N GLY A 307 -10.92 16.22 -3.87
CA GLY A 307 -9.97 15.29 -4.47
C GLY A 307 -10.28 13.81 -4.28
N PHE A 308 -11.18 13.45 -3.37
CA PHE A 308 -11.48 12.05 -3.02
C PHE A 308 -11.88 11.21 -4.24
N VAL A 309 -12.96 11.59 -4.95
CA VAL A 309 -13.46 10.82 -6.10
C VAL A 309 -12.44 10.78 -7.26
N PRO A 310 -11.81 11.90 -7.68
CA PRO A 310 -10.75 11.88 -8.68
C PRO A 310 -9.58 10.97 -8.32
N ALA A 311 -9.11 10.98 -7.06
CA ALA A 311 -8.01 10.15 -6.62
C ALA A 311 -8.32 8.65 -6.77
N LEU A 312 -9.53 8.21 -6.36
CA LEU A 312 -9.97 6.82 -6.53
C LEU A 312 -10.02 6.39 -8.00
N GLU A 313 -10.49 7.26 -8.89
CA GLU A 313 -10.49 7.00 -10.33
C GLU A 313 -9.06 6.92 -10.88
N ASN A 314 -8.18 7.81 -10.43
CA ASN A 314 -6.81 7.92 -10.93
C ASN A 314 -5.94 6.75 -10.50
N LEU A 315 -6.20 6.12 -9.34
CA LEU A 315 -5.57 4.85 -8.96
C LEU A 315 -5.82 3.76 -10.00
N TYR A 316 -7.08 3.60 -10.42
CA TYR A 316 -7.42 2.62 -11.46
C TYR A 316 -6.76 3.00 -12.79
N ARG A 317 -6.85 4.27 -13.20
CA ARG A 317 -6.29 4.75 -14.47
C ARG A 317 -4.78 4.57 -14.56
N ALA A 318 -4.05 4.87 -13.49
CA ALA A 318 -2.60 4.74 -13.44
C ALA A 318 -2.15 3.29 -13.22
N GLY A 319 -2.81 2.54 -12.34
CA GLY A 319 -2.41 1.19 -11.96
C GLY A 319 -2.84 0.10 -12.96
N ASN A 320 -4.03 0.19 -13.54
CA ASN A 320 -4.56 -0.85 -14.43
C ASN A 320 -3.69 -1.12 -15.67
N PRO A 321 -3.00 -0.14 -16.30
CA PRO A 321 -2.03 -0.42 -17.36
C PRO A 321 -0.99 -1.48 -16.99
N LEU A 322 -0.46 -1.48 -15.76
CA LEU A 322 0.47 -2.51 -15.28
C LEU A 322 -0.24 -3.86 -15.16
N VAL A 323 -1.42 -3.89 -14.52
CA VAL A 323 -2.24 -5.10 -14.36
C VAL A 323 -2.51 -5.75 -15.72
N GLN A 324 -3.02 -4.99 -16.68
CA GLN A 324 -3.33 -5.48 -18.02
C GLN A 324 -2.07 -5.97 -18.76
N ASN A 325 -0.93 -5.32 -18.58
CA ASN A 325 0.31 -5.75 -19.21
C ASN A 325 0.80 -7.09 -18.66
N ILE A 326 0.74 -7.29 -17.34
CA ILE A 326 1.08 -8.56 -16.68
C ILE A 326 0.17 -9.69 -17.18
N LEU A 327 -1.14 -9.45 -17.23
CA LEU A 327 -2.11 -10.46 -17.64
C LEU A 327 -1.93 -10.89 -19.10
N LYS A 328 -1.78 -9.92 -20.01
CA LYS A 328 -1.66 -10.15 -21.45
C LYS A 328 -0.32 -10.78 -21.85
N HIS A 329 0.74 -10.51 -21.10
CA HIS A 329 2.11 -10.94 -21.44
C HIS A 329 2.71 -11.85 -20.37
N TRP A 330 1.89 -12.68 -19.73
CA TRP A 330 2.31 -13.48 -18.56
C TRP A 330 3.60 -14.27 -18.76
N SER A 331 3.83 -14.87 -19.92
CA SER A 331 5.08 -15.62 -20.20
C SER A 331 6.35 -14.77 -20.07
N ALA A 332 6.26 -13.46 -20.31
CA ALA A 332 7.36 -12.52 -20.11
C ALA A 332 7.50 -12.11 -18.63
N TRP A 333 6.40 -12.07 -17.88
CA TRP A 333 6.34 -11.61 -16.49
C TRP A 333 6.52 -12.74 -15.46
N GLU A 334 6.28 -13.99 -15.82
CA GLU A 334 6.25 -15.13 -14.91
C GLU A 334 7.56 -15.27 -14.12
N ASN A 335 8.69 -14.98 -14.76
CA ASN A 335 10.04 -15.13 -14.20
C ASN A 335 10.64 -13.82 -13.64
N GLY A 336 9.83 -12.76 -13.54
CA GLY A 336 10.25 -11.45 -13.02
C GLY A 336 9.94 -10.32 -14.00
N VAL A 337 10.37 -9.10 -13.65
CA VAL A 337 10.12 -7.91 -14.46
C VAL A 337 10.84 -8.04 -15.82
N PRO A 338 10.12 -7.94 -16.96
CA PRO A 338 10.73 -8.01 -18.29
C PRO A 338 11.78 -6.92 -18.50
N GLN A 339 12.86 -7.25 -19.23
CA GLN A 339 13.96 -6.30 -19.51
C GLN A 339 13.61 -5.24 -20.57
N SER A 340 12.55 -5.44 -21.37
CA SER A 340 12.10 -4.55 -22.44
C SER A 340 10.61 -4.26 -22.35
#